data_AF-A0A9P7JGU4-F1
#
_entry.id   AF-A0A9P7JGU4-F1
#
_cell.length_a   1.000
_cell.length_b   1.000
_cell.length_c   1.000
_cell.angle_alpha   90.00
_cell.angle_beta   90.00
_cell.angle_gamma   90.00
#
_symmetry.space_group_name_H-M   'P 1'
#
loop_
_entity.id
_entity.type
_entity.pdbx_description
1 polymer ?
#
loop_
_entity_poly.entity_id
_entity_poly.type
_entity_poly.pdbx_seq_one_letter_code
_entity_poly.pdbx_strand_id
1 'polypeptide(L)'
;MAAATSHGNPSSSSPEKGQIHRNTLGSHERRAWCVAPFPDNERVVSASDDDTVVVWKFRTKEKEYCWSHKGATAVSVSHDGQKVVSGGRDCALQLWNAESGKHLAGPWKLHKQRIWSVSWSPDGNHIASCSEDSILVICNADSGKPIFEPLPTEQAAVHAVAYSPNGESVATGGKDSTIKIWDARKGHMQATLRGHEMSISSVVWTKDGSQVISGSVDHTVRIWGITEQKEYQHTCLQLHLSTTHTFGISRLASALMAHSSSLNMTRRMVLRSLTMKTLSLLVLKGVNCTLGTSEKSPQ
;
A
#
# COMPACT_ATOMS: atom_id res chain seq x y z
N MET A 1 -42.76 -2.89 56.21
CA MET A 1 -41.38 -2.73 55.71
C MET A 1 -41.02 -3.96 54.89
N ALA A 2 -40.14 -3.79 53.91
CA ALA A 2 -39.65 -4.76 52.90
C ALA A 2 -40.41 -4.72 51.55
N ALA A 3 -39.94 -3.83 50.66
CA ALA A 3 -40.13 -3.90 49.22
C ALA A 3 -38.85 -4.52 48.60
N ALA A 4 -39.01 -5.56 47.79
CA ALA A 4 -37.91 -6.28 47.16
C ALA A 4 -37.31 -5.47 46.00
N THR A 5 -36.00 -5.31 46.02
CA THR A 5 -35.20 -4.62 45.01
C THR A 5 -34.85 -5.51 43.82
N SER A 6 -34.85 -4.87 42.65
CA SER A 6 -34.52 -5.36 41.31
C SER A 6 -33.14 -6.02 41.17
N HIS A 7 -33.08 -7.15 40.47
CA HIS A 7 -31.89 -7.65 39.80
C HIS A 7 -32.15 -7.76 38.29
N GLY A 8 -31.84 -6.67 37.57
CA GLY A 8 -31.70 -6.70 36.12
C GLY A 8 -30.26 -7.10 35.77
N ASN A 9 -30.09 -8.24 35.12
CA ASN A 9 -28.83 -8.65 34.51
C ASN A 9 -28.38 -7.62 33.46
N PRO A 10 -27.12 -7.16 33.44
CA PRO A 10 -26.60 -6.42 32.31
C PRO A 10 -26.36 -7.40 31.16
N SER A 11 -27.19 -7.32 30.12
CA SER A 11 -26.93 -7.99 28.85
C SER A 11 -25.67 -7.40 28.22
N SER A 12 -24.59 -8.16 28.26
CA SER A 12 -23.36 -7.90 27.51
C SER A 12 -23.66 -8.01 26.01
N SER A 13 -23.87 -6.85 25.38
CA SER A 13 -23.97 -6.76 23.93
C SER A 13 -22.62 -7.11 23.31
N SER A 14 -22.59 -8.24 22.59
CA SER A 14 -21.52 -8.56 21.66
C SER A 14 -21.45 -7.48 20.58
N PRO A 15 -20.25 -7.02 20.15
CA PRO A 15 -20.15 -6.03 19.09
C PRO A 15 -20.70 -6.63 17.79
N GLU A 16 -21.73 -5.98 17.23
CA GLU A 16 -22.37 -6.36 15.97
C GLU A 16 -21.32 -6.42 14.84
N LYS A 17 -20.97 -7.64 14.44
CA LYS A 17 -20.15 -7.89 13.26
C LYS A 17 -20.92 -7.47 12.01
N GLY A 18 -20.51 -6.37 11.40
CA GLY A 18 -20.85 -6.10 9.98
C GLY A 18 -21.28 -4.68 9.64
N GLN A 19 -21.33 -3.73 10.59
CA GLN A 19 -21.69 -2.36 10.25
C GLN A 19 -20.49 -1.64 9.61
N ILE A 20 -20.60 -1.31 8.31
CA ILE A 20 -19.63 -0.47 7.60
C ILE A 20 -19.80 0.95 8.14
N HIS A 21 -18.84 1.41 8.94
CA HIS A 21 -18.83 2.77 9.45
C HIS A 21 -18.24 3.69 8.38
N ARG A 22 -19.10 4.39 7.63
CA ARG A 22 -18.65 5.43 6.69
C ARG A 22 -18.27 6.68 7.47
N ASN A 23 -17.00 7.01 7.46
CA ASN A 23 -16.48 8.18 8.14
C ASN A 23 -15.91 9.18 7.13
N THR A 24 -16.65 10.26 6.88
CA THR A 24 -16.18 11.38 6.06
C THR A 24 -15.48 12.37 6.98
N LEU A 25 -14.16 12.45 6.85
CA LEU A 25 -13.33 13.44 7.52
C LEU A 25 -13.46 14.78 6.78
N GLY A 26 -13.13 15.89 7.44
CA GLY A 26 -13.35 17.24 6.89
C GLY A 26 -12.78 17.45 5.48
N SER A 27 -13.12 18.57 4.85
CA SER A 27 -12.76 18.80 3.46
C SER A 27 -11.36 19.40 3.32
N HIS A 28 -10.55 18.76 2.49
CA HIS A 28 -9.55 19.46 1.68
C HIS A 28 -10.25 20.33 0.63
N GLU A 29 -9.64 21.45 0.24
CA GLU A 29 -10.21 22.35 -0.77
C GLU A 29 -9.95 21.85 -2.20
N ARG A 30 -8.98 20.96 -2.36
CA ARG A 30 -8.62 20.32 -3.63
C ARG A 30 -8.52 18.81 -3.48
N ARG A 31 -8.08 18.14 -4.55
CA ARG A 31 -7.91 16.68 -4.58
C ARG A 31 -6.93 16.24 -3.49
N ALA A 32 -7.40 15.36 -2.60
CA ALA A 32 -6.53 14.54 -1.77
C ALA A 32 -5.92 13.42 -2.63
N TRP A 33 -4.61 13.27 -2.60
CA TRP A 33 -3.87 12.31 -3.43
C TRP A 33 -3.52 11.04 -2.68
N CYS A 34 -3.13 11.18 -1.42
CA CYS A 34 -2.59 10.09 -0.62
C CYS A 34 -3.11 10.19 0.80
N VAL A 35 -3.30 9.03 1.42
CA VAL A 35 -3.64 8.88 2.84
C VAL A 35 -2.78 7.79 3.44
N ALA A 36 -2.38 7.96 4.70
CA ALA A 36 -1.64 6.94 5.45
C ALA A 36 -2.19 6.84 6.88
N PRO A 37 -2.58 5.64 7.36
CA PRO A 37 -3.02 5.45 8.73
C PRO A 37 -1.83 5.49 9.70
N PHE A 38 -2.10 5.94 10.93
CA PHE A 38 -1.14 5.78 12.03
C PHE A 38 -1.28 4.39 12.66
N PRO A 39 -0.20 3.83 13.23
CA PRO A 39 -0.24 2.55 13.97
C PRO A 39 -1.18 2.55 15.18
N ASP A 40 -1.50 3.73 15.72
CA ASP A 40 -2.40 3.91 16.86
C ASP A 40 -3.87 3.56 16.58
N ASN A 41 -4.27 3.38 15.30
CA ASN A 41 -5.65 3.17 14.88
C ASN A 41 -6.64 4.25 15.38
N GLU A 42 -6.16 5.46 15.60
CA GLU A 42 -6.98 6.63 15.93
C GLU A 42 -6.80 7.76 14.92
N ARG A 43 -5.64 7.80 14.26
CA ARG A 43 -5.25 8.88 13.36
C ARG A 43 -5.01 8.42 11.93
N VAL A 44 -5.20 9.36 11.01
CA VAL A 44 -4.82 9.23 9.59
C VAL A 44 -4.22 10.55 9.12
N VAL A 45 -3.21 10.49 8.28
CA VAL A 45 -2.67 11.67 7.58
C VAL A 45 -3.11 11.67 6.12
N SER A 46 -3.40 12.84 5.56
CA SER A 46 -3.72 13.02 4.15
C SER A 46 -2.87 14.12 3.51
N ALA A 47 -2.55 13.95 2.22
CA ALA A 47 -1.85 14.93 1.39
C ALA A 47 -2.77 15.45 0.28
N SER A 48 -2.73 16.75 0.00
CA SER A 48 -3.63 17.39 -0.95
C SER A 48 -2.97 18.45 -1.81
N ASP A 49 -3.57 18.69 -2.98
CA ASP A 49 -3.22 19.78 -3.90
C ASP A 49 -3.53 21.18 -3.35
N ASP A 50 -4.20 21.30 -2.20
CA ASP A 50 -4.46 22.57 -1.52
C ASP A 50 -3.27 23.08 -0.68
N ASP A 51 -2.07 22.55 -0.96
CA ASP A 51 -0.83 22.86 -0.26
C ASP A 51 -0.82 22.46 1.23
N THR A 52 -1.66 21.49 1.62
CA THR A 52 -1.74 21.00 3.00
C THR A 52 -1.48 19.50 3.16
N VAL A 53 -0.89 19.16 4.31
CA VAL A 53 -0.87 17.82 4.88
C VAL A 53 -1.60 17.88 6.21
N VAL A 54 -2.65 17.06 6.38
CA VAL A 54 -3.53 17.15 7.54
C VAL A 54 -3.56 15.82 8.29
N VAL A 55 -3.36 15.89 9.61
CA VAL A 55 -3.55 14.76 10.52
C VAL A 55 -4.95 14.86 11.12
N TRP A 56 -5.71 13.78 11.00
CA TRP A 56 -7.10 13.69 11.45
C TRP A 56 -7.24 12.66 12.54
N LYS A 57 -8.05 12.98 13.56
CA LYS A 57 -8.60 11.97 14.47
C LYS A 57 -9.88 11.45 13.86
N PHE A 58 -9.86 10.25 13.28
CA PHE A 58 -10.99 9.83 12.46
C PHE A 58 -12.25 9.59 13.29
N ARG A 59 -12.12 9.11 14.53
CA ARG A 59 -13.29 8.89 15.41
C ARG A 59 -14.02 10.19 15.77
N THR A 60 -13.29 11.28 16.06
CA THR A 60 -13.86 12.59 16.42
C THR A 60 -14.09 13.50 15.21
N LYS A 61 -13.50 13.17 14.05
CA LYS A 61 -13.50 13.96 12.80
C LYS A 61 -12.79 15.31 12.93
N GLU A 62 -11.90 15.45 13.90
CA GLU A 62 -11.16 16.69 14.15
C GLU A 62 -9.83 16.70 13.40
N LYS A 63 -9.41 17.90 12.99
CA LYS A 63 -8.05 18.16 12.51
C LYS A 63 -7.15 18.30 13.74
N GLU A 64 -6.21 17.39 13.90
CA GLU A 64 -5.20 17.51 14.95
C GLU A 64 -4.07 18.43 14.52
N TYR A 65 -3.52 18.22 13.32
CA TYR A 65 -2.49 19.07 12.73
C TYR A 65 -2.81 19.42 11.28
N CYS A 66 -2.40 20.62 10.87
CA CYS A 66 -2.44 21.08 9.49
C CYS A 66 -1.07 21.67 9.16
N TRP A 67 -0.30 20.96 8.35
CA TRP A 67 1.03 21.37 7.90
C TRP A 67 0.95 21.92 6.49
N SER A 68 1.79 22.90 6.17
CA SER A 68 1.90 23.44 4.83
C SER A 68 2.98 22.70 4.03
N HIS A 69 2.60 22.12 2.90
CA HIS A 69 3.51 21.52 1.93
C HIS A 69 2.92 21.72 0.53
N LYS A 70 3.63 22.52 -0.28
CA LYS A 70 3.17 22.92 -1.61
C LYS A 70 2.93 21.73 -2.54
N GLY A 71 1.67 21.55 -2.93
CA GLY A 71 1.20 20.51 -3.83
C GLY A 71 1.51 19.11 -3.33
N ALA A 72 1.24 18.84 -2.05
CA ALA A 72 1.52 17.56 -1.42
C ALA A 72 0.80 16.41 -2.16
N THR A 73 1.57 15.43 -2.59
CA THR A 73 1.08 14.25 -3.34
C THR A 73 1.24 12.96 -2.60
N ALA A 74 2.26 12.87 -1.76
CA ALA A 74 2.65 11.65 -1.10
C ALA A 74 2.82 11.92 0.39
N VAL A 75 2.33 11.02 1.22
CA VAL A 75 2.56 11.00 2.67
C VAL A 75 2.81 9.58 3.12
N SER A 76 3.65 9.42 4.14
CA SER A 76 3.85 8.13 4.80
C SER A 76 4.20 8.35 6.27
N VAL A 77 3.71 7.46 7.12
CA VAL A 77 3.94 7.46 8.57
C VAL A 77 5.01 6.42 8.90
N SER A 78 5.93 6.75 9.79
CA SER A 78 6.93 5.81 10.29
C SER A 78 6.26 4.66 11.07
N HIS A 79 6.92 3.50 11.15
CA HIS A 79 6.36 2.30 11.79
C HIS A 79 6.05 2.48 13.28
N ASP A 80 6.77 3.38 13.96
CA ASP A 80 6.54 3.77 15.36
C ASP A 80 5.43 4.83 15.52
N GLY A 81 4.92 5.39 14.42
CA GLY A 81 3.89 6.43 14.42
C GLY A 81 4.38 7.83 14.82
N GLN A 82 5.68 8.02 15.05
CA GLN A 82 6.21 9.28 15.59
C GLN A 82 6.55 10.32 14.53
N LYS A 83 6.82 9.89 13.29
CA LYS A 83 7.26 10.75 12.20
C LYS A 83 6.36 10.61 10.99
N VAL A 84 6.16 11.72 10.28
CA VAL A 84 5.47 11.75 8.99
C VAL A 84 6.42 12.35 7.96
N VAL A 85 6.59 11.66 6.84
CA VAL A 85 7.22 12.25 5.65
C VAL A 85 6.14 12.63 4.66
N SER A 86 6.37 13.75 3.97
CA SER A 86 5.54 14.22 2.87
C SER A 86 6.41 14.57 1.68
N GLY A 87 5.88 14.40 0.47
CA GLY A 87 6.50 14.78 -0.79
C GLY A 87 5.48 15.43 -1.74
N GLY A 88 5.92 16.40 -2.53
CA GLY A 88 5.01 17.25 -3.31
C GLY A 88 5.50 17.67 -4.69
N ARG A 89 4.72 18.59 -5.29
CA ARG A 89 5.00 19.26 -6.57
C ARG A 89 6.18 20.22 -6.50
N ASP A 90 6.54 20.70 -5.32
CA ASP A 90 7.71 21.53 -5.08
C ASP A 90 9.05 20.74 -5.12
N CYS A 91 8.96 19.44 -5.42
CA CYS A 91 10.07 18.50 -5.55
C CYS A 91 10.82 18.26 -4.23
N ALA A 92 10.21 18.63 -3.09
CA ALA A 92 10.82 18.54 -1.78
C ALA A 92 10.20 17.42 -0.94
N LEU A 93 11.04 16.81 -0.11
CA LEU A 93 10.61 16.01 1.02
C LEU A 93 10.61 16.89 2.28
N GLN A 94 9.57 16.77 3.11
CA GLN A 94 9.49 17.42 4.41
C GLN A 94 9.11 16.40 5.48
N LEU A 95 9.76 16.51 6.63
CA LEU A 95 9.60 15.63 7.78
C LEU A 95 8.92 16.36 8.94
N TRP A 96 7.92 15.71 9.53
CA TRP A 96 7.10 16.25 10.61
C TRP A 96 7.10 15.32 11.81
N ASN A 97 7.01 15.90 13.00
CA ASN A 97 6.80 15.17 14.24
C ASN A 97 5.30 15.01 14.46
N ALA A 98 4.83 13.77 14.56
CA ALA A 98 3.42 13.45 14.70
C ALA A 98 2.87 13.63 16.12
N GLU A 99 3.72 13.82 17.13
CA GLU A 99 3.29 13.98 18.53
C GLU A 99 3.24 15.46 18.95
N SER A 100 4.20 16.26 18.48
CA SER A 100 4.28 17.69 18.76
C SER A 100 3.69 18.56 17.65
N GLY A 101 3.44 17.99 16.47
CA GLY A 101 2.97 18.73 15.29
C GLY A 101 4.01 19.66 14.66
N LYS A 102 5.28 19.58 15.07
CA LYS A 102 6.35 20.46 14.58
C LYS A 102 7.02 19.93 13.32
N HIS A 103 7.47 20.85 12.47
CA HIS A 103 8.40 20.53 11.38
C HIS A 103 9.74 20.07 11.96
N LEU A 104 10.21 18.89 11.58
CA LEU A 104 11.46 18.31 12.07
C LEU A 104 12.63 18.67 11.16
N ALA A 105 12.50 18.41 9.86
CA ALA A 105 13.60 18.56 8.91
C ALA A 105 13.11 18.65 7.45
N GLY A 106 14.00 19.10 6.57
CA GLY A 106 13.66 19.51 5.20
C GLY A 106 13.49 21.03 5.08
N PRO A 107 13.03 21.54 3.92
CA PRO A 107 12.71 20.80 2.71
C PRO A 107 13.97 20.24 2.00
N TRP A 108 13.98 18.94 1.70
CA TRP A 108 15.07 18.31 0.94
C TRP A 108 14.70 18.20 -0.53
N LYS A 109 15.38 18.96 -1.39
CA LYS A 109 15.20 18.92 -2.85
C LYS A 109 16.11 17.86 -3.47
N LEU A 110 15.71 16.61 -3.29
CA LEU A 110 16.44 15.45 -3.84
C LEU A 110 15.98 15.10 -5.27
N HIS A 111 14.79 15.54 -5.65
CA HIS A 111 14.21 15.34 -6.97
C HIS A 111 14.15 16.64 -7.77
N LYS A 112 14.11 16.52 -9.09
CA LYS A 112 13.97 17.66 -10.03
C LYS A 112 12.53 17.86 -10.49
N GLN A 113 11.66 16.88 -10.24
CA GLN A 113 10.26 16.91 -10.60
C GLN A 113 9.40 16.40 -9.44
N ARG A 114 8.08 16.49 -9.62
CA ARG A 114 7.05 16.09 -8.66
C ARG A 114 7.31 14.69 -8.08
N ILE A 115 7.28 14.60 -6.76
CA ILE A 115 7.38 13.34 -6.02
C ILE A 115 6.02 12.66 -6.02
N TRP A 116 5.92 11.43 -6.51
CA TRP A 116 4.65 10.70 -6.59
C TRP A 116 4.38 9.82 -5.39
N SER A 117 5.42 9.24 -4.81
CA SER A 117 5.28 8.30 -3.70
C SER A 117 6.51 8.33 -2.79
N VAL A 118 6.27 8.05 -1.51
CA VAL A 118 7.27 8.00 -0.44
C VAL A 118 7.00 6.79 0.44
N SER A 119 8.05 6.13 0.91
CA SER A 119 7.95 4.93 1.75
C SER A 119 9.06 4.91 2.80
N TRP A 120 8.69 4.60 4.05
CA TRP A 120 9.64 4.41 5.14
C TRP A 120 10.29 3.03 5.08
N SER A 121 11.57 2.96 5.44
CA SER A 121 12.19 1.69 5.78
C SER A 121 11.57 1.12 7.08
N PRO A 122 11.58 -0.21 7.26
CA PRO A 122 11.04 -0.85 8.46
C PRO A 122 11.71 -0.41 9.76
N ASP A 123 13.00 -0.07 9.70
CA ASP A 123 13.77 0.42 10.84
C ASP A 123 13.53 1.92 11.16
N GLY A 124 12.78 2.63 10.32
CA GLY A 124 12.48 4.05 10.49
C GLY A 124 13.65 5.00 10.24
N ASN A 125 14.80 4.50 9.76
CA ASN A 125 16.00 5.32 9.56
C ASN A 125 16.11 5.89 8.15
N HIS A 126 15.44 5.29 7.17
CA HIS A 126 15.55 5.66 5.76
C HIS A 126 14.19 5.93 5.13
N ILE A 127 14.21 6.76 4.09
CA ILE A 127 13.05 7.11 3.28
C ILE A 127 13.40 6.81 1.84
N ALA A 128 12.53 6.07 1.15
CA ALA A 128 12.57 5.92 -0.29
C ALA A 128 11.53 6.85 -0.92
N SER A 129 11.93 7.59 -1.95
CA SER A 129 11.06 8.48 -2.71
C SER A 129 11.23 8.28 -4.20
N CYS A 130 10.14 8.43 -4.94
CA CYS A 130 10.15 8.32 -6.39
C CYS A 130 9.38 9.47 -7.05
N SER A 131 9.76 9.81 -8.27
CA SER A 131 9.34 11.04 -8.94
C SER A 131 9.13 10.85 -10.45
N GLU A 132 8.49 11.85 -11.05
CA GLU A 132 8.40 12.03 -12.51
C GLU A 132 9.79 12.18 -13.16
N ASP A 133 10.83 12.53 -12.40
CA ASP A 133 12.20 12.65 -12.91
C ASP A 133 12.90 11.31 -13.22
N SER A 134 12.17 10.20 -13.15
CA SER A 134 12.66 8.83 -13.44
C SER A 134 13.66 8.29 -12.41
N ILE A 135 13.80 8.93 -11.25
CA ILE A 135 14.78 8.58 -10.22
C ILE A 135 14.10 7.96 -8.99
N LEU A 136 14.75 6.94 -8.42
CA LEU A 136 14.54 6.48 -7.06
C LEU A 136 15.63 7.10 -6.17
N VAL A 137 15.22 7.76 -5.08
CA VAL A 137 16.15 8.22 -4.05
C VAL A 137 15.89 7.44 -2.78
N ILE A 138 16.97 6.97 -2.14
CA ILE A 138 16.94 6.46 -0.77
C ILE A 138 17.81 7.39 0.07
N CYS A 139 17.24 8.01 1.10
CA CYS A 139 17.94 8.95 1.97
C CYS A 139 17.76 8.60 3.46
N ASN A 140 18.70 9.08 4.28
CA ASN A 140 18.56 9.04 5.73
C ASN A 140 17.43 9.97 6.17
N ALA A 141 16.54 9.45 7.02
CA ALA A 141 15.30 10.11 7.39
C ALA A 141 15.51 11.40 8.18
N ASP A 142 16.53 11.50 9.03
CA ASP A 142 16.72 12.67 9.89
C ASP A 142 17.53 13.78 9.21
N SER A 143 18.50 13.40 8.37
CA SER A 143 19.39 14.35 7.70
C SER A 143 18.99 14.70 6.27
N GLY A 144 18.19 13.85 5.62
CA GLY A 144 17.84 13.95 4.20
C GLY A 144 19.01 13.66 3.26
N LYS A 145 20.14 13.16 3.76
CA LYS A 145 21.30 12.82 2.93
C LYS A 145 21.02 11.52 2.14
N PRO A 146 21.19 11.52 0.81
CA PRO A 146 21.11 10.29 0.02
C PRO A 146 22.11 9.24 0.52
N ILE A 147 21.69 7.98 0.57
CA ILE A 147 22.53 6.83 0.94
C ILE A 147 23.36 6.38 -0.27
N PHE A 148 22.75 6.47 -1.44
CA PHE A 148 23.37 6.20 -2.73
C PHE A 148 23.27 7.44 -3.61
N GLU A 149 24.07 7.47 -4.67
CA GLU A 149 23.79 8.37 -5.78
C GLU A 149 22.36 8.14 -6.30
N PRO A 150 21.68 9.18 -6.83
CA PRO A 150 20.32 9.06 -7.37
C PRO A 150 20.21 7.87 -8.33
N LEU A 151 19.28 6.93 -8.04
CA LEU A 151 19.19 5.66 -8.76
C LEU A 151 18.30 5.83 -10.00
N PRO A 152 18.86 5.81 -11.22
CA PRO A 152 18.08 5.97 -12.44
C PRO A 152 17.25 4.71 -12.67
N THR A 153 15.93 4.84 -12.67
CA THR A 153 15.07 3.68 -12.83
C THR A 153 14.91 3.24 -14.28
N GLU A 154 15.28 4.10 -15.25
CA GLU A 154 14.97 3.94 -16.67
C GLU A 154 13.45 3.91 -16.97
N GLN A 155 12.59 4.20 -15.99
CA GLN A 155 11.15 4.34 -16.17
C GLN A 155 10.85 5.81 -16.44
N ALA A 156 10.10 6.13 -17.51
CA ALA A 156 9.82 7.52 -17.89
C ALA A 156 9.17 8.39 -16.79
N ALA A 157 8.48 7.75 -15.84
CA ALA A 157 8.04 8.33 -14.57
C ALA A 157 7.84 7.19 -13.58
N VAL A 158 8.14 7.43 -12.30
CA VAL A 158 7.93 6.44 -11.23
C VAL A 158 6.78 6.93 -10.36
N HIS A 159 5.72 6.13 -10.28
CA HIS A 159 4.47 6.53 -9.59
C HIS A 159 4.34 5.93 -8.20
N ALA A 160 4.97 4.78 -7.95
CA ALA A 160 4.84 4.06 -6.70
C ALA A 160 6.18 3.52 -6.22
N VAL A 161 6.39 3.55 -4.90
CA VAL A 161 7.56 2.99 -4.23
C VAL A 161 7.14 2.30 -2.94
N ALA A 162 7.74 1.13 -2.64
CA ALA A 162 7.49 0.42 -1.39
C ALA A 162 8.74 -0.33 -0.91
N TYR A 163 9.08 -0.13 0.36
CA TYR A 163 10.05 -0.97 1.06
C TYR A 163 9.51 -2.37 1.34
N SER A 164 10.38 -3.37 1.24
CA SER A 164 10.10 -4.70 1.75
C SER A 164 10.07 -4.69 3.28
N PRO A 165 9.28 -5.57 3.93
CA PRO A 165 9.17 -5.61 5.39
C PRO A 165 10.48 -5.96 6.11
N ASN A 166 11.40 -6.66 5.44
CA ASN A 166 12.74 -6.95 5.96
C ASN A 166 13.76 -5.81 5.71
N GLY A 167 13.38 -4.78 4.96
CA GLY A 167 14.22 -3.61 4.67
C GLY A 167 15.35 -3.87 3.66
N GLU A 168 15.39 -5.04 3.03
CA GLU A 168 16.46 -5.43 2.11
C GLU A 168 16.21 -5.01 0.66
N SER A 169 14.95 -4.75 0.32
CA SER A 169 14.56 -4.43 -1.03
C SER A 169 13.59 -3.24 -1.09
N VAL A 170 13.62 -2.54 -2.22
CA VAL A 170 12.63 -1.52 -2.59
C VAL A 170 12.01 -1.92 -3.93
N ALA A 171 10.69 -1.87 -4.02
CA ALA A 171 9.97 -2.05 -5.28
C ALA A 171 9.56 -0.67 -5.84
N THR A 172 9.75 -0.44 -7.13
CA THR A 172 9.25 0.74 -7.84
C THR A 172 8.32 0.34 -8.97
N GLY A 173 7.21 1.05 -9.13
CA GLY A 173 6.28 0.90 -10.25
C GLY A 173 6.16 2.21 -11.03
N GLY A 174 6.18 2.13 -12.36
CA GLY A 174 6.25 3.31 -13.21
C GLY A 174 5.46 3.23 -14.50
N LYS A 175 5.65 4.27 -15.32
CA LYS A 175 4.93 4.51 -16.58
C LYS A 175 5.28 3.53 -17.69
N ASP A 176 6.42 2.85 -17.59
CA ASP A 176 6.90 1.84 -18.54
C ASP A 176 6.23 0.46 -18.38
N SER A 177 5.20 0.37 -17.55
CA SER A 177 4.45 -0.86 -17.25
C SER A 177 5.29 -1.94 -16.56
N THR A 178 6.45 -1.58 -15.99
CA THR A 178 7.32 -2.52 -15.26
C THR A 178 7.41 -2.20 -13.77
N ILE A 179 7.68 -3.26 -13.00
CA ILE A 179 8.09 -3.14 -11.60
C ILE A 179 9.59 -3.40 -11.56
N LYS A 180 10.34 -2.58 -10.83
CA LYS A 180 11.77 -2.84 -10.59
C LYS A 180 12.01 -3.11 -9.12
N ILE A 181 12.81 -4.13 -8.85
CA ILE A 181 13.24 -4.49 -7.51
C ILE A 181 14.68 -4.02 -7.33
N TRP A 182 14.94 -3.30 -6.25
CA TRP A 182 16.21 -2.68 -5.91
C TRP A 182 16.75 -3.27 -4.63
N ASP A 183 18.07 -3.49 -4.57
CA ASP A 183 18.77 -3.80 -3.32
C ASP A 183 18.87 -2.52 -2.48
N ALA A 184 18.20 -2.48 -1.33
CA ALA A 184 18.18 -1.30 -0.47
C ALA A 184 19.51 -1.05 0.27
N ARG A 185 20.38 -2.06 0.34
CA ARG A 185 21.69 -1.98 1.02
C ARG A 185 22.83 -1.66 0.07
N LYS A 186 22.68 -1.99 -1.21
CA LYS A 186 23.72 -1.83 -2.23
C LYS A 186 23.36 -0.83 -3.33
N GLY A 187 22.10 -0.42 -3.44
CA GLY A 187 21.66 0.59 -4.40
C GLY A 187 21.71 0.13 -5.86
N HIS A 188 21.57 -1.18 -6.13
CA HIS A 188 21.53 -1.69 -7.51
C HIS A 188 20.21 -2.39 -7.81
N MET A 189 19.76 -2.34 -9.07
CA MET A 189 18.60 -3.08 -9.53
C MET A 189 18.88 -4.58 -9.46
N GLN A 190 17.97 -5.34 -8.86
CA GLN A 190 18.04 -6.80 -8.74
C GLN A 190 17.20 -7.50 -9.81
N ALA A 191 16.05 -6.90 -10.17
CA ALA A 191 15.13 -7.50 -11.13
C ALA A 191 14.20 -6.47 -11.79
N THR A 192 13.64 -6.87 -12.94
CA THR A 192 12.54 -6.14 -13.62
C THR A 192 11.41 -7.13 -13.88
N LEU A 193 10.24 -6.84 -13.32
CA LEU A 193 9.03 -7.64 -13.48
C LEU A 193 8.20 -7.04 -14.62
N ARG A 194 7.96 -7.86 -15.64
CA ARG A 194 7.19 -7.48 -16.83
C ARG A 194 5.91 -8.29 -16.90
N GLY A 195 4.82 -7.64 -17.29
CA GLY A 195 3.55 -8.32 -17.51
C GLY A 195 2.33 -7.41 -17.46
N HIS A 196 2.42 -6.25 -16.82
CA HIS A 196 1.42 -5.20 -17.01
C HIS A 196 1.51 -4.60 -18.41
N GLU A 197 0.37 -4.20 -18.95
CA GLU A 197 0.29 -3.61 -20.30
C GLU A 197 0.27 -2.08 -20.24
N MET A 198 -0.07 -1.52 -19.08
CA MET A 198 -0.09 -0.08 -18.84
C MET A 198 0.64 0.30 -17.55
N SER A 199 0.74 1.61 -17.34
CA SER A 199 1.40 2.25 -16.19
C SER A 199 0.97 1.65 -14.85
N ILE A 200 1.95 1.41 -13.99
CA ILE A 200 1.74 0.91 -12.64
C ILE A 200 1.48 2.09 -11.71
N SER A 201 0.33 2.06 -11.03
CA SER A 201 -0.14 3.14 -10.17
C SER A 201 0.11 2.89 -8.69
N SER A 202 0.30 1.64 -8.29
CA SER A 202 0.57 1.26 -6.89
C SER A 202 1.38 -0.03 -6.81
N VAL A 203 2.28 -0.10 -5.84
CA VAL A 203 3.03 -1.31 -5.47
C VAL A 203 3.06 -1.45 -3.96
N VAL A 204 2.90 -2.68 -3.46
CA VAL A 204 3.02 -3.02 -2.04
C VAL A 204 3.67 -4.38 -1.88
N TRP A 205 4.27 -4.62 -0.72
CA TRP A 205 4.81 -5.93 -0.35
C TRP A 205 3.82 -6.68 0.54
N THR A 206 3.81 -8.01 0.45
CA THR A 206 3.19 -8.85 1.48
C THR A 206 3.99 -8.75 2.77
N LYS A 207 3.32 -8.95 3.91
CA LYS A 207 3.93 -8.79 5.24
C LYS A 207 5.12 -9.74 5.49
N ASP A 208 5.09 -10.91 4.87
CA ASP A 208 6.18 -11.89 4.93
C ASP A 208 7.34 -11.58 3.96
N GLY A 209 7.19 -10.57 3.10
CA GLY A 209 8.17 -10.15 2.10
C GLY A 209 8.30 -11.10 0.91
N SER A 210 7.49 -12.14 0.81
CA SER A 210 7.61 -13.16 -0.24
C SER A 210 7.01 -12.73 -1.58
N GLN A 211 6.16 -11.70 -1.59
CA GLN A 211 5.45 -11.26 -2.78
C GLN A 211 5.37 -9.73 -2.89
N VAL A 212 5.33 -9.26 -4.13
CA VAL A 212 4.92 -7.90 -4.48
C VAL A 212 3.53 -7.95 -5.09
N ILE A 213 2.70 -6.97 -4.79
CA ILE A 213 1.37 -6.78 -5.37
C ILE A 213 1.36 -5.44 -6.08
N SER A 214 0.87 -5.41 -7.31
CA SER A 214 0.77 -4.19 -8.12
C SER A 214 -0.63 -3.93 -8.62
N GLY A 215 -1.01 -2.65 -8.65
CA GLY A 215 -2.18 -2.15 -9.34
C GLY A 215 -1.77 -1.32 -10.55
N SER A 216 -2.50 -1.48 -11.66
CA SER A 216 -2.16 -0.84 -12.93
C SER A 216 -3.37 -0.17 -13.58
N VAL A 217 -3.09 0.77 -14.47
CA VAL A 217 -4.07 1.42 -15.35
C VAL A 217 -4.68 0.42 -16.34
N ASP A 218 -4.07 -0.76 -16.54
CA ASP A 218 -4.63 -1.86 -17.35
C ASP A 218 -5.81 -2.58 -16.68
N HIS A 219 -6.32 -2.05 -15.56
CA HIS A 219 -7.44 -2.58 -14.79
C HIS A 219 -7.16 -3.95 -14.14
N THR A 220 -5.89 -4.35 -13.99
CA THR A 220 -5.50 -5.59 -13.33
C THR A 220 -4.75 -5.35 -12.01
N VAL A 221 -4.89 -6.33 -11.10
CA VAL A 221 -4.02 -6.49 -9.95
C VAL A 221 -3.19 -7.75 -10.17
N ARG A 222 -1.87 -7.65 -9.99
CA ARG A 222 -0.96 -8.78 -10.17
C ARG A 222 -0.19 -9.06 -8.89
N ILE A 223 0.03 -10.35 -8.63
CA ILE A 223 0.84 -10.84 -7.50
C ILE A 223 2.09 -11.47 -8.09
N TRP A 224 3.25 -11.05 -7.59
CA TRP A 224 4.56 -11.46 -8.06
C TRP A 224 5.27 -12.20 -6.94
N GLY A 225 5.50 -13.50 -7.11
CA GLY A 225 6.30 -14.31 -6.21
C GLY A 225 7.78 -13.97 -6.34
N ILE A 226 8.41 -13.69 -5.21
CA ILE A 226 9.85 -13.41 -5.11
C ILE A 226 10.48 -14.63 -4.47
N THR A 227 11.11 -15.46 -5.29
CA THR A 227 11.88 -16.60 -4.81
C THR A 227 13.36 -16.20 -4.70
N GLU A 228 14.06 -16.72 -3.68
CA GLU A 228 15.51 -16.49 -3.49
C GLU A 228 16.35 -16.88 -4.73
N GLN A 229 15.80 -17.69 -5.63
CA GLN A 229 16.43 -18.10 -6.89
C GLN A 229 16.29 -17.07 -8.03
N LYS A 230 15.80 -15.85 -7.77
CA LYS A 230 15.58 -14.79 -8.79
C LYS A 230 14.63 -15.20 -9.94
N GLU A 231 13.88 -16.28 -9.80
CA GLU A 231 12.75 -16.57 -10.67
C GLU A 231 11.52 -15.86 -10.11
N TYR A 232 11.06 -14.84 -10.85
CA TYR A 232 9.88 -14.09 -10.50
C TYR A 232 8.68 -14.65 -11.25
N GLN A 233 7.86 -15.41 -10.53
CA GLN A 233 6.59 -15.92 -11.06
C GLN A 233 5.50 -14.89 -10.81
N HIS A 234 4.53 -14.78 -11.70
CA HIS A 234 3.41 -13.88 -11.49
C HIS A 234 2.07 -14.58 -11.70
N THR A 235 1.16 -14.33 -10.78
CA THR A 235 -0.23 -14.75 -10.88
C THR A 235 -1.06 -13.49 -11.15
N CYS A 236 -1.73 -13.46 -12.28
CA CYS A 236 -2.65 -12.38 -12.62
C CYS A 236 -4.01 -12.64 -11.95
N LEU A 237 -4.48 -11.69 -11.14
CA LEU A 237 -5.86 -11.67 -10.66
C LEU A 237 -6.59 -10.57 -11.42
N GLN A 238 -7.26 -10.94 -12.50
CA GLN A 238 -8.08 -10.01 -13.27
C GLN A 238 -9.44 -9.84 -12.60
N LEU A 239 -9.65 -8.73 -11.92
CA LEU A 239 -10.97 -8.30 -11.47
C LEU A 239 -11.65 -7.58 -12.65
N HIS A 240 -12.40 -8.32 -13.47
CA HIS A 240 -13.17 -7.73 -14.56
C HIS A 240 -14.38 -6.99 -13.99
N LEU A 241 -14.25 -5.69 -13.71
CA LEU A 241 -15.40 -4.82 -13.47
C LEU A 241 -15.93 -4.37 -14.83
N SER A 242 -16.82 -5.17 -15.43
CA SER A 242 -17.53 -4.74 -16.64
C SER A 242 -18.42 -3.55 -16.28
N THR A 243 -18.02 -2.35 -16.71
CA THR A 243 -18.83 -1.13 -16.63
C THR A 243 -19.99 -1.22 -17.61
N THR A 244 -21.05 -1.92 -17.21
CA THR A 244 -22.39 -1.71 -17.77
C THR A 244 -23.37 -1.60 -16.61
N HIS A 245 -23.87 -0.38 -16.44
CA HIS A 245 -24.89 0.09 -15.50
C HIS A 245 -24.42 0.47 -14.09
N THR A 246 -24.29 1.79 -13.93
CA THR A 246 -24.57 2.56 -12.72
C THR A 246 -25.68 1.91 -11.90
N PHE A 247 -25.36 1.37 -10.73
CA PHE A 247 -26.13 1.37 -9.47
C PHE A 247 -25.52 0.31 -8.54
N GLY A 248 -24.96 0.77 -7.43
CA GLY A 248 -25.11 0.06 -6.16
C GLY A 248 -24.23 -1.17 -5.86
N ILE A 249 -23.39 -0.96 -4.84
CA ILE A 249 -23.17 -1.84 -3.68
C ILE A 249 -21.93 -2.77 -3.69
N SER A 250 -21.15 -2.51 -2.64
CA SER A 250 -20.15 -3.32 -1.96
C SER A 250 -20.49 -4.79 -1.74
N ARG A 251 -19.57 -5.69 -2.07
CA ARG A 251 -19.28 -6.94 -1.34
C ARG A 251 -18.18 -7.66 -2.12
N LEU A 252 -16.95 -7.68 -1.61
CA LEU A 252 -15.93 -8.68 -1.99
C LEU A 252 -14.69 -8.63 -1.07
N ALA A 253 -14.44 -7.54 -0.33
CA ALA A 253 -13.30 -7.46 0.58
C ALA A 253 -13.38 -8.40 1.81
N SER A 254 -14.58 -8.85 2.21
CA SER A 254 -14.73 -9.76 3.37
C SER A 254 -14.49 -11.25 3.07
N ALA A 255 -14.34 -11.66 1.81
CA ALA A 255 -14.12 -13.06 1.47
C ALA A 255 -12.64 -13.47 1.55
N LEU A 256 -11.70 -12.53 1.41
CA LEU A 256 -10.27 -12.83 1.32
C LEU A 256 -9.55 -12.94 2.67
N MET A 257 -10.17 -12.54 3.78
CA MET A 257 -9.50 -12.49 5.11
C MET A 257 -10.05 -13.51 6.13
N ALA A 258 -10.90 -14.46 5.73
CA ALA A 258 -11.61 -15.33 6.67
C ALA A 258 -11.18 -16.81 6.66
N HIS A 259 -10.07 -17.20 6.04
CA HIS A 259 -9.55 -18.58 6.11
C HIS A 259 -8.05 -18.60 6.43
N SER A 260 -7.68 -18.31 7.67
CA SER A 260 -6.37 -18.69 8.21
C SER A 260 -6.41 -18.90 9.72
N SER A 261 -7.26 -19.81 10.20
CA SER A 261 -7.16 -20.31 11.58
C SER A 261 -7.89 -21.63 11.75
N SER A 262 -7.29 -22.73 11.30
CA SER A 262 -7.36 -24.04 11.96
C SER A 262 -6.62 -25.07 11.11
N LEU A 263 -5.46 -25.53 11.60
CA LEU A 263 -5.08 -26.94 11.76
C LEU A 263 -3.55 -27.10 11.77
N ASN A 264 -3.02 -27.49 12.93
CA ASN A 264 -1.65 -27.92 13.13
C ASN A 264 -1.45 -29.36 12.62
N MET A 265 -0.39 -29.53 11.83
CA MET A 265 0.67 -30.53 11.94
C MET A 265 0.30 -32.01 12.23
N THR A 266 0.18 -32.85 11.19
CA THR A 266 0.82 -34.18 11.14
C THR A 266 0.95 -34.72 9.69
N ARG A 267 2.20 -35.04 9.29
CA ARG A 267 2.67 -35.79 8.07
C ARG A 267 2.38 -35.17 6.68
N ARG A 268 3.32 -34.42 6.07
CA ARG A 268 4.50 -34.82 5.23
C ARG A 268 4.19 -35.67 3.98
N MET A 269 4.51 -35.07 2.81
CA MET A 269 5.09 -35.62 1.55
C MET A 269 4.28 -36.74 0.84
N VAL A 270 4.01 -36.73 -0.47
CA VAL A 270 4.88 -36.59 -1.65
C VAL A 270 4.03 -36.17 -2.87
N LEU A 271 4.59 -35.26 -3.67
CA LEU A 271 4.42 -34.99 -5.11
C LEU A 271 3.31 -35.71 -5.93
N ARG A 272 2.62 -34.86 -6.72
CA ARG A 272 2.20 -35.01 -8.15
C ARG A 272 0.69 -35.09 -8.44
N SER A 273 0.28 -34.06 -9.18
CA SER A 273 -0.41 -34.17 -10.48
C SER A 273 -1.89 -34.56 -10.47
N LEU A 274 -2.71 -33.62 -10.97
CA LEU A 274 -4.06 -33.83 -11.53
C LEU A 274 -5.06 -34.52 -10.58
N THR A 275 -6.04 -33.82 -10.03
CA THR A 275 -7.20 -33.39 -10.80
C THR A 275 -8.06 -32.48 -9.93
N MET A 276 -8.37 -31.29 -10.43
CA MET A 276 -9.48 -30.47 -9.92
C MET A 276 -10.80 -31.21 -10.18
N LYS A 277 -11.35 -31.85 -9.15
CA LYS A 277 -12.78 -32.20 -9.05
C LYS A 277 -13.19 -32.13 -7.59
N THR A 278 -14.33 -31.48 -7.34
CA THR A 278 -14.90 -31.00 -6.07
C THR A 278 -14.21 -29.71 -5.57
N LEU A 279 -14.86 -28.55 -5.48
CA LEU A 279 -16.26 -28.25 -5.22
C LEU A 279 -16.98 -27.61 -6.41
N SER A 280 -17.89 -28.39 -6.99
CA SER A 280 -19.11 -27.89 -7.60
C SER A 280 -20.11 -27.59 -6.47
N LEU A 281 -20.30 -26.32 -6.11
CA LEU A 281 -21.56 -25.84 -5.51
C LEU A 281 -21.64 -24.30 -5.52
N LEU A 282 -21.75 -23.72 -6.72
CA LEU A 282 -22.76 -22.71 -7.09
C LEU A 282 -22.40 -22.16 -8.50
N VAL A 283 -22.81 -22.89 -9.53
CA VAL A 283 -23.14 -22.26 -10.82
C VAL A 283 -24.66 -22.27 -10.88
N LEU A 284 -25.25 -21.07 -10.89
CA LEU A 284 -26.57 -20.66 -11.38
C LEU A 284 -26.84 -19.32 -10.67
N LYS A 285 -26.44 -18.15 -11.19
CA LYS A 285 -26.64 -17.64 -12.55
C LYS A 285 -25.46 -16.76 -12.99
N GLY A 286 -24.80 -17.16 -14.07
CA GLY A 286 -24.38 -16.24 -15.13
C GLY A 286 -23.13 -15.36 -14.96
N VAL A 287 -22.07 -15.81 -14.28
CA VAL A 287 -20.75 -15.15 -14.40
C VAL A 287 -19.71 -16.19 -14.83
N ASN A 288 -19.24 -16.08 -16.08
CA ASN A 288 -18.12 -16.85 -16.59
C ASN A 288 -16.81 -16.26 -16.03
N CYS A 289 -16.20 -16.96 -15.08
CA CYS A 289 -14.81 -16.71 -14.70
C CYS A 289 -13.91 -17.65 -15.51
N THR A 290 -13.15 -17.11 -16.48
CA THR A 290 -12.09 -17.87 -17.15
C THR A 290 -10.78 -17.68 -16.39
N LEU A 291 -10.26 -18.77 -15.81
CA LEU A 291 -8.91 -18.85 -15.26
C LEU A 291 -7.93 -19.07 -16.43
N GLY A 292 -7.03 -18.11 -16.66
CA GLY A 292 -5.93 -18.24 -17.62
C GLY A 292 -4.59 -18.27 -16.90
N THR A 293 -3.90 -19.41 -16.92
CA THR A 293 -2.47 -19.50 -16.61
C THR A 293 -1.71 -19.43 -17.94
N SER A 294 -0.93 -18.38 -18.18
CA SER A 294 0.01 -18.37 -19.32
C SER A 294 1.40 -18.73 -18.83
N GLU A 295 1.78 -20.00 -18.99
CA GLU A 295 3.19 -20.39 -19.01
C GLU A 295 3.73 -20.01 -20.39
N LYS A 296 4.70 -19.09 -20.46
CA LYS A 296 5.55 -18.96 -21.66
C LYS A 296 6.82 -19.75 -21.40
N SER A 297 7.00 -20.83 -22.15
CA SER A 297 8.26 -21.56 -22.26
C SER A 297 9.32 -20.68 -22.92
N PRO A 298 10.60 -20.74 -22.50
CA PRO A 298 11.68 -20.02 -23.16
C PRO A 298 12.00 -20.66 -24.52
N GLN A 299 12.15 -19.82 -25.55
CA GLN A 299 13.04 -20.06 -26.69
C GLN A 299 14.22 -19.11 -26.57
#